data_AF-A0A9P0K1V2-F1
#
_entry.id   AF-A0A9P0K1V2-F1
#
_cell.length_a   1.000
_cell.length_b   1.000
_cell.length_c   1.000
_cell.angle_alpha   90.00
_cell.angle_beta   90.00
_cell.angle_gamma   90.00
#
_symmetry.space_group_name_H-M   'P 1'
#
loop_
_entity.id
_entity.type
_entity.pdbx_description
1 polymer ?
#
loop_
_entity_poly.entity_id
_entity_poly.type
_entity_poly.pdbx_seq_one_letter_code
_entity_poly.pdbx_strand_id
1 'polypeptide(L)'
;MFLFSCILMLIIPWLRIACEDELEDTVAVMVMLTTAPYFLFFCRGFKTVGPFVVMIYRMVMGDLLRFASIYLVFVMGFSQAYYIIFLSFDNPLTPDDVDDSATNPMSTPIESIMAMFLMSMTNFGDYYDAFARTEHEYEAKVLFVIFMGIVAILLINMLIAMMGNTYQKIAETRNEWQRQWARIVLVVERGVSPSDRLKQLMVYSQPMSDGRRALVLRLNQSDEDKEEMKEILEIKRRHERYVKKRKEKLELEKKEKNCLKK
;
A
#
# COMPACT_ATOMS: atom_id res chain seq x y z
N MET A 1 -1.85 -11.99 -3.16
CA MET A 1 -0.47 -12.21 -2.67
C MET A 1 -0.30 -13.66 -2.25
N PHE A 2 -0.74 -14.11 -1.06
CA PHE A 2 -0.57 -15.51 -0.62
C PHE A 2 -1.21 -16.55 -1.56
N LEU A 3 -2.52 -16.42 -1.86
CA LEU A 3 -3.20 -17.32 -2.80
C LEU A 3 -2.54 -17.37 -4.19
N PHE A 4 -2.03 -16.22 -4.65
CA PHE A 4 -1.33 -16.12 -5.92
C PHE A 4 0.01 -16.87 -5.89
N SER A 5 0.79 -16.72 -4.82
CA SER A 5 2.02 -17.48 -4.59
C SER A 5 1.74 -18.99 -4.48
N CYS A 6 0.66 -19.40 -3.80
CA CYS A 6 0.24 -20.80 -3.76
C CYS A 6 -0.13 -21.35 -5.15
N ILE A 7 -0.82 -20.56 -5.98
CA ILE A 7 -1.14 -20.96 -7.36
C ILE A 7 0.15 -21.13 -8.16
N LEU A 8 1.10 -20.19 -8.09
CA LEU A 8 2.39 -20.30 -8.76
C LEU A 8 3.18 -21.55 -8.31
N MET A 9 3.15 -21.84 -7.01
CA MET A 9 3.78 -23.06 -6.46
C MET A 9 3.16 -24.35 -7.01
N LEU A 10 1.86 -24.36 -7.30
CA LEU A 10 1.19 -25.51 -7.93
C LEU A 10 1.53 -25.69 -9.41
N ILE A 11 2.09 -24.67 -10.07
CA ILE A 11 2.50 -24.73 -11.49
C ILE A 11 3.89 -25.36 -11.64
N ILE A 12 4.77 -25.23 -10.63
CA ILE A 12 6.14 -25.77 -10.63
C ILE A 12 6.20 -27.28 -10.98
N PRO A 13 5.36 -28.16 -10.38
CA PRO A 13 5.37 -29.58 -10.75
C PRO A 13 5.00 -29.85 -12.22
N TRP A 14 4.13 -29.02 -12.82
CA TRP A 14 3.74 -29.16 -14.23
C TRP A 14 4.85 -28.71 -15.17
N LEU A 15 5.56 -27.62 -14.84
CA LEU A 15 6.75 -27.16 -15.56
C LEU A 15 7.85 -28.21 -15.54
N ARG A 16 8.05 -28.87 -14.40
CA ARG A 16 9.03 -29.94 -14.25
C ARG A 16 8.70 -31.19 -15.07
N ILE A 17 7.42 -31.52 -15.23
CA ILE A 17 6.97 -32.60 -16.13
C ILE A 17 7.18 -32.22 -17.60
N ALA A 18 7.06 -30.94 -17.93
CA ALA A 18 7.30 -30.42 -19.28
C ALA A 18 8.80 -30.27 -19.64
N CYS A 19 9.72 -30.52 -18.71
CA CYS A 19 11.18 -30.32 -18.87
C CYS A 19 11.56 -28.87 -19.26
N GLU A 20 10.85 -27.87 -18.73
CA GLU A 20 11.14 -26.45 -18.95
C GLU A 20 11.86 -25.84 -17.73
N ASP A 21 13.16 -26.12 -17.59
CA ASP A 21 13.96 -25.75 -16.41
C ASP A 21 14.12 -24.22 -16.25
N GLU A 22 14.28 -23.46 -17.35
CA GLU A 22 14.43 -21.98 -17.29
C GLU A 22 13.18 -21.26 -16.76
N LEU A 23 12.01 -21.77 -17.16
CA LEU A 23 10.73 -21.25 -16.69
C LEU A 23 10.46 -21.67 -15.25
N GLU A 24 10.89 -22.87 -14.84
CA GLU A 24 10.84 -23.31 -13.44
C GLU A 24 11.62 -22.34 -12.53
N ASP A 25 12.87 -22.04 -12.87
CA ASP A 25 13.73 -21.12 -12.11
C ASP A 25 13.12 -19.71 -12.02
N THR A 26 12.61 -19.20 -13.15
CA THR A 26 11.95 -17.89 -13.19
C THR A 26 10.71 -17.84 -12.28
N VAL A 27 9.86 -18.89 -12.34
CA VAL A 27 8.67 -18.99 -11.48
C VAL A 27 9.06 -19.15 -10.01
N ALA A 28 10.12 -19.91 -9.70
CA ALA A 28 10.61 -20.08 -8.34
C ALA A 28 11.08 -18.75 -7.72
N VAL A 29 11.83 -17.93 -8.47
CA VAL A 29 12.24 -16.59 -8.03
C VAL A 29 11.01 -15.71 -7.78
N MET A 30 10.00 -15.75 -8.66
CA MET A 30 8.74 -15.01 -8.47
C MET A 30 7.96 -15.47 -7.23
N VAL A 31 7.96 -16.76 -6.91
CA VAL A 31 7.38 -17.29 -5.66
C VAL A 31 8.12 -16.74 -4.44
N MET A 32 9.46 -16.72 -4.46
CA MET A 32 10.26 -16.16 -3.35
C MET A 32 9.98 -14.67 -3.15
N LEU A 33 9.99 -13.89 -4.24
CA LEU A 33 9.70 -12.44 -4.20
C LEU A 33 8.29 -12.14 -3.71
N THR A 34 7.29 -12.94 -4.09
CA THR A 34 5.90 -12.74 -3.64
C THR A 34 5.65 -13.23 -2.21
N THR A 35 6.46 -14.16 -1.71
CA THR A 35 6.38 -14.67 -0.33
C THR A 35 7.03 -13.71 0.67
N ALA A 36 8.09 -13.00 0.28
CA ALA A 36 8.79 -12.07 1.17
C ALA A 36 7.87 -11.00 1.82
N PRO A 37 7.00 -10.30 1.07
CA PRO A 37 6.02 -9.38 1.65
C PRO A 37 5.00 -10.06 2.57
N TYR A 38 4.71 -11.35 2.37
CA TYR A 38 3.77 -12.07 3.23
C TYR A 38 4.30 -12.24 4.66
N PHE A 39 5.61 -12.25 4.88
CA PHE A 39 6.16 -12.28 6.24
C PHE A 39 5.73 -11.07 7.08
N LEU A 40 5.55 -9.89 6.45
CA LEU A 40 5.05 -8.70 7.14
C LEU A 40 3.65 -8.91 7.72
N PHE A 41 2.83 -9.78 7.12
CA PHE A 41 1.52 -10.13 7.68
C PHE A 41 1.62 -10.74 9.09
N PHE A 42 2.64 -11.57 9.35
CA PHE A 42 2.84 -12.15 10.68
C PHE A 42 3.29 -11.11 11.71
N CYS A 43 4.01 -10.07 11.28
CA CYS A 43 4.40 -8.95 12.13
C CYS A 43 3.20 -8.13 12.65
N ARG A 44 2.01 -8.30 12.06
CA ARG A 44 0.77 -7.63 12.49
C ARG A 44 0.34 -7.98 13.92
N GLY A 45 0.76 -9.13 14.44
CA GLY A 45 0.44 -9.58 15.79
C GLY A 45 1.10 -8.77 16.91
N PHE A 46 2.19 -8.05 16.62
CA PHE A 46 2.94 -7.29 17.62
C PHE A 46 2.35 -5.90 17.84
N LYS A 47 2.30 -5.45 19.09
CA LYS A 47 1.72 -4.14 19.49
C LYS A 47 2.47 -2.95 18.91
N THR A 48 3.79 -3.04 18.80
CA THR A 48 4.67 -1.97 18.31
C THR A 48 4.72 -1.93 16.78
N VAL A 49 4.84 -3.09 16.13
CA VAL A 49 5.07 -3.20 14.67
C VAL A 49 3.76 -3.32 13.88
N GLY A 50 2.72 -3.91 14.47
CA GLY A 50 1.49 -4.23 13.76
C GLY A 50 0.73 -3.04 13.18
N PRO A 51 0.55 -1.91 13.89
CA PRO A 51 -0.05 -0.71 13.30
C PRO A 51 0.76 -0.19 12.09
N PHE A 52 2.08 -0.27 12.18
CA PHE A 52 3.02 0.22 11.16
C PHE A 52 2.93 -0.59 9.87
N VAL A 53 2.86 -1.93 9.99
CA VAL A 53 2.67 -2.82 8.84
C VAL A 53 1.36 -2.52 8.12
N VAL A 54 0.28 -2.33 8.87
CA VAL A 54 -1.05 -2.04 8.32
C VAL A 54 -1.07 -0.70 7.60
N MET A 55 -0.37 0.29 8.16
CA MET A 55 -0.17 1.59 7.56
C MET A 55 0.51 1.47 6.19
N ILE A 56 1.63 0.74 6.13
CA ILE A 56 2.37 0.49 4.88
C ILE A 56 1.46 -0.20 3.86
N TYR A 57 0.73 -1.26 4.23
CA TYR A 57 -0.17 -1.93 3.29
C TYR A 57 -1.27 -1.00 2.74
N ARG A 58 -1.84 -0.13 3.57
CA ARG A 58 -2.85 0.85 3.14
C ARG A 58 -2.26 1.91 2.22
N MET A 59 -1.09 2.45 2.55
CA MET A 59 -0.38 3.42 1.72
C MET A 59 -0.01 2.84 0.36
N VAL A 60 0.58 1.63 0.33
CA VAL A 60 1.04 0.97 -0.89
C VAL A 60 -0.14 0.62 -1.81
N MET A 61 -1.21 0.03 -1.28
CA MET A 61 -2.36 -0.38 -2.11
C MET A 61 -3.28 0.78 -2.50
N GLY A 62 -3.42 1.79 -1.64
CA GLY A 62 -4.38 2.87 -1.84
C GLY A 62 -3.79 4.06 -2.59
N ASP A 63 -2.63 4.53 -2.14
CA ASP A 63 -2.11 5.83 -2.53
C ASP A 63 -0.94 5.67 -3.52
N LEU A 64 0.02 4.79 -3.23
CA LEU A 64 1.17 4.56 -4.11
C LEU A 64 0.76 4.12 -5.53
N LEU A 65 -0.24 3.24 -5.67
CA LEU A 65 -0.66 2.77 -7.00
C LEU A 65 -1.27 3.88 -7.88
N ARG A 66 -2.09 4.79 -7.32
CA ARG A 66 -2.68 5.91 -8.08
C ARG A 66 -1.62 6.89 -8.55
N PHE A 67 -0.60 7.03 -7.74
CA PHE A 67 0.50 7.93 -7.95
C PHE A 67 1.51 7.31 -8.94
N ALA A 68 1.87 6.05 -8.76
CA ALA A 68 2.67 5.26 -9.70
C ALA A 68 2.05 5.22 -11.10
N SER A 69 0.72 5.16 -11.23
CA SER A 69 0.09 5.20 -12.55
C SER A 69 0.29 6.53 -13.27
N ILE A 70 0.23 7.67 -12.57
CA ILE A 70 0.55 8.99 -13.15
C ILE A 70 2.01 9.03 -13.59
N TYR A 71 2.91 8.54 -12.73
CA TYR A 71 4.35 8.44 -13.04
C TYR A 71 4.61 7.60 -14.30
N LEU A 72 3.99 6.42 -14.42
CA LEU A 72 4.13 5.55 -15.59
C LEU A 72 3.66 6.22 -16.89
N VAL A 73 2.60 7.03 -16.85
CA VAL A 73 2.14 7.79 -18.02
C VAL A 73 3.23 8.77 -18.50
N PHE A 74 3.89 9.48 -17.59
CA PHE A 74 4.99 10.36 -17.96
C PHE A 74 6.20 9.58 -18.48
N VAL A 75 6.60 8.49 -17.82
CA VAL A 75 7.72 7.65 -18.27
C VAL A 75 7.46 7.12 -19.68
N MET A 76 6.28 6.57 -19.96
CA MET A 76 5.92 6.09 -21.29
C MET A 76 5.89 7.21 -22.33
N GLY A 77 5.41 8.41 -21.97
CA GLY A 77 5.37 9.55 -22.89
C GLY A 77 6.77 10.02 -23.29
N PHE A 78 7.64 10.23 -22.30
CA PHE A 78 9.03 10.65 -22.56
C PHE A 78 9.87 9.53 -23.18
N SER A 79 9.61 8.25 -22.87
CA SER A 79 10.36 7.13 -23.46
C SER A 79 10.24 7.07 -24.98
N GLN A 80 9.08 7.42 -25.55
CA GLN A 80 8.92 7.47 -27.01
C GLN A 80 9.73 8.61 -27.64
N ALA A 81 9.80 9.76 -26.98
CA ALA A 81 10.61 10.88 -27.45
C ALA A 81 12.11 10.51 -27.44
N TYR A 82 12.56 9.86 -26.37
CA TYR A 82 13.95 9.39 -26.28
C TYR A 82 14.25 8.26 -27.26
N TYR A 83 13.34 7.30 -27.44
CA TYR A 83 13.49 6.27 -28.47
C TYR A 83 13.78 6.88 -29.84
N ILE A 84 13.04 7.93 -30.23
CA ILE A 84 13.26 8.63 -31.52
C ILE A 84 14.63 9.32 -31.55
N ILE A 85 15.03 10.00 -30.49
CA ILE A 85 16.33 10.71 -30.41
C ILE A 85 17.50 9.72 -30.50
N PHE A 86 17.37 8.55 -29.87
CA PHE A 86 18.39 7.51 -29.87
C PHE A 86 18.43 6.68 -31.16
N LEU A 87 17.50 6.86 -32.11
CA LEU A 87 17.65 6.30 -33.47
C LEU A 87 18.84 6.93 -34.21
N SER A 88 19.17 8.18 -33.90
CA SER A 88 20.33 8.91 -34.46
C SER A 88 21.59 8.77 -33.58
N PHE A 89 21.68 7.70 -32.77
CA PHE A 89 22.85 7.44 -31.94
C PHE A 89 23.97 6.86 -32.80
N ASP A 90 25.14 7.51 -32.78
CA ASP A 90 26.33 7.10 -33.52
C ASP A 90 27.43 6.61 -32.56
N ASN A 91 27.90 5.39 -32.76
CA ASN A 91 28.97 4.82 -31.95
C ASN A 91 30.32 4.81 -32.69
N PRO A 92 31.32 5.59 -32.24
CA PRO A 92 32.60 5.73 -32.94
C PRO A 92 33.50 4.47 -32.93
N LEU A 93 33.03 3.36 -32.35
CA LEU A 93 33.74 2.08 -32.26
C LEU A 93 33.21 1.03 -33.24
N THR A 94 32.12 1.32 -33.94
CA THR A 94 31.50 0.44 -34.92
C THR A 94 31.86 0.91 -36.34
N PRO A 95 32.18 -0.01 -37.28
CA PRO A 95 32.43 0.37 -38.67
C PRO A 95 31.16 0.99 -39.30
N ASP A 96 31.30 2.00 -40.17
CA ASP A 96 30.21 2.74 -40.83
C ASP A 96 29.14 1.86 -41.54
N ASP A 97 29.43 0.57 -41.77
CA ASP A 97 28.57 -0.40 -42.44
C ASP A 97 27.81 -1.36 -41.48
N VAL A 98 27.93 -1.20 -40.15
CA VAL A 98 27.30 -2.07 -39.15
C VAL A 98 26.25 -1.30 -38.34
N ASP A 99 25.07 -1.90 -38.16
CA ASP A 99 23.97 -1.32 -37.39
C ASP A 99 24.34 -1.11 -35.91
N ASP A 100 24.39 0.15 -35.47
CA ASP A 100 24.70 0.58 -34.11
C ASP A 100 23.65 0.18 -33.07
N SER A 101 22.54 -0.42 -33.50
CA SER A 101 21.47 -0.93 -32.64
C SER A 101 21.96 -1.84 -31.52
N ALA A 102 23.06 -2.59 -31.70
CA ALA A 102 23.62 -3.46 -30.67
C ALA A 102 24.35 -2.71 -29.52
N THR A 103 24.82 -1.49 -29.78
CA THR A 103 25.53 -0.63 -28.82
C THR A 103 24.68 0.53 -28.30
N ASN A 104 23.49 0.72 -28.87
CA ASN A 104 22.56 1.75 -28.47
C ASN A 104 21.91 1.42 -27.11
N PRO A 105 22.03 2.31 -26.09
CA PRO A 105 21.41 2.11 -24.78
C PRO A 105 19.87 2.07 -24.79
N MET A 106 19.23 2.53 -25.87
CA MET A 106 17.76 2.64 -26.02
C MET A 106 17.31 2.13 -27.40
N SER A 107 17.80 0.94 -27.81
CA SER A 107 17.54 0.38 -29.14
C SER A 107 16.07 -0.01 -29.38
N THR A 108 15.34 -0.38 -28.32
CA THR A 108 13.93 -0.76 -28.41
C THR A 108 13.02 0.13 -27.56
N PRO A 109 11.70 0.22 -27.87
CA PRO A 109 10.76 0.97 -27.04
C PRO A 109 10.67 0.47 -25.60
N ILE A 110 10.89 -0.83 -25.36
CA ILE A 110 10.87 -1.44 -24.02
C ILE A 110 12.14 -1.08 -23.25
N GLU A 111 13.31 -1.17 -23.89
CA GLU A 111 14.57 -0.72 -23.31
C GLU A 111 14.56 0.77 -23.00
N SER A 112 13.94 1.58 -23.87
CA SER A 112 13.76 3.03 -23.65
C SER A 112 12.93 3.29 -22.39
N ILE A 113 11.85 2.54 -22.14
CA ILE A 113 11.06 2.66 -20.90
C ILE A 113 11.91 2.30 -19.68
N MET A 114 12.70 1.21 -19.77
CA MET A 114 13.57 0.77 -18.69
C MET A 114 14.69 1.79 -18.41
N ALA A 115 15.31 2.32 -19.46
CA ALA A 115 16.33 3.36 -19.37
C ALA A 115 15.78 4.64 -18.74
N MET A 116 14.59 5.08 -19.15
CA MET A 116 13.90 6.22 -18.53
C MET A 116 13.61 5.99 -17.04
N PHE A 117 13.21 4.77 -16.67
CA PHE A 117 13.02 4.40 -15.28
C PHE A 117 14.34 4.41 -14.49
N LEU A 118 15.41 3.84 -15.02
CA LEU A 118 16.74 3.84 -14.39
C LEU A 118 17.30 5.26 -14.23
N MET A 119 17.14 6.09 -15.27
CA MET A 119 17.52 7.50 -15.27
C MET A 119 16.78 8.30 -14.19
N SER A 120 15.49 8.00 -13.96
CA SER A 120 14.70 8.59 -12.87
C SER A 120 15.21 8.22 -11.46
N MET A 121 15.82 7.03 -11.31
CA MET A 121 16.38 6.51 -10.06
C MET A 121 17.82 6.97 -9.82
N THR A 122 18.21 8.12 -10.39
CA THR A 122 19.54 8.73 -10.26
C THR A 122 20.70 8.01 -10.97
N ASN A 123 20.44 6.92 -11.71
CA ASN A 123 21.42 6.28 -12.57
C ASN A 123 21.44 6.92 -13.97
N PHE A 124 21.76 8.21 -14.06
CA PHE A 124 21.72 8.96 -15.33
C PHE A 124 23.09 9.23 -15.96
N GLY A 125 24.20 8.92 -15.27
CA GLY A 125 25.56 9.24 -15.74
C GLY A 125 25.86 8.67 -17.13
N ASP A 126 25.69 7.36 -17.30
CA ASP A 126 25.97 6.67 -18.56
C ASP A 126 25.06 7.15 -19.71
N TYR A 127 23.80 7.50 -19.39
CA TYR A 127 22.84 8.01 -20.37
C TYR A 127 23.09 9.47 -20.75
N TYR A 128 23.55 10.29 -19.81
CA TYR A 128 23.86 11.70 -20.08
C TYR A 128 25.03 11.85 -21.04
N ASP A 129 26.06 11.00 -20.88
CA ASP A 129 27.20 10.95 -21.80
C ASP A 129 26.79 10.41 -23.18
N ALA A 130 25.82 9.49 -23.22
CA ALA A 130 25.26 8.99 -24.48
C ALA A 130 24.50 10.06 -25.28
N PHE A 131 23.94 11.10 -24.64
CA PHE A 131 23.29 12.21 -25.36
C PHE A 131 24.25 13.02 -26.23
N ALA A 132 25.54 13.06 -25.91
CA ALA A 132 26.53 13.74 -26.74
C ALA A 132 26.84 12.99 -28.05
N ARG A 133 26.35 11.75 -28.18
CA ARG A 133 26.55 10.88 -29.35
C ARG A 133 25.31 10.81 -30.25
N THR A 134 24.29 11.60 -29.97
CA THR A 134 23.12 11.72 -30.85
C THR A 134 23.17 13.02 -31.63
N GLU A 135 22.63 13.02 -32.85
CA GLU A 135 22.53 14.25 -33.67
C GLU A 135 21.75 15.38 -32.98
N HIS A 136 20.85 15.02 -32.06
CA HIS A 136 19.97 15.93 -31.34
C HIS A 136 20.39 16.15 -29.87
N GLU A 137 21.69 16.32 -29.60
CA GLU A 137 22.25 16.52 -28.24
C GLU A 137 21.52 17.60 -27.43
N TYR A 138 21.30 18.78 -28.03
CA TYR A 138 20.68 19.90 -27.33
C TYR A 138 19.25 19.59 -26.90
N GLU A 139 18.46 18.98 -27.79
CA GLU A 139 17.08 18.61 -27.52
C GLU A 139 16.99 17.52 -26.45
N ALA A 140 17.88 16.52 -26.51
CA ALA A 140 17.99 15.48 -25.50
C ALA A 140 18.28 16.05 -24.10
N LYS A 141 19.27 16.95 -23.99
CA LYS A 141 19.65 17.60 -22.72
C LYS A 141 18.53 18.48 -22.17
N VAL A 142 17.80 19.20 -23.02
CA VAL A 142 16.65 20.03 -22.58
C VAL A 142 15.51 19.14 -22.07
N LEU A 143 15.15 18.09 -22.81
CA LEU A 143 14.14 17.12 -22.39
C LEU A 143 14.52 16.42 -21.08
N PHE A 144 15.80 16.15 -20.87
CA PHE A 144 16.32 15.56 -19.64
C PHE A 144 16.04 16.45 -18.42
N VAL A 145 16.36 17.74 -18.51
CA VAL A 145 16.11 18.69 -17.42
C VAL A 145 14.62 18.81 -17.11
N ILE A 146 13.77 18.87 -18.14
CA ILE A 146 12.31 18.94 -17.97
C ILE A 146 11.78 17.68 -17.30
N PHE A 147 12.20 16.49 -17.77
CA PHE A 147 11.80 15.21 -17.21
C PHE A 147 12.22 15.09 -15.74
N MET A 148 13.48 15.42 -15.41
CA MET A 148 13.99 15.39 -14.03
C MET A 148 13.21 16.34 -13.11
N GLY A 149 12.85 17.54 -13.59
CA GLY A 149 12.01 18.47 -12.86
C GLY A 149 10.60 17.92 -12.56
N ILE A 150 9.94 17.35 -13.58
CA ILE A 150 8.62 16.74 -13.43
C ILE A 150 8.67 15.56 -12.46
N VAL A 151 9.63 14.64 -12.63
CA VAL A 151 9.80 13.48 -11.75
C VAL A 151 10.10 13.91 -10.32
N ALA A 152 10.97 14.90 -10.10
CA ALA A 152 11.26 15.41 -8.76
C ALA A 152 9.99 15.95 -8.08
N ILE A 153 9.18 16.76 -8.78
CA ILE A 153 7.91 17.27 -8.26
C ILE A 153 6.96 16.11 -7.95
N LEU A 154 6.82 15.14 -8.85
CA LEU A 154 5.95 13.98 -8.64
C LEU A 154 6.39 13.16 -7.43
N LEU A 155 7.67 12.79 -7.33
CA LEU A 155 8.23 12.00 -6.23
C LEU A 155 8.08 12.70 -4.88
N ILE A 156 8.36 14.01 -4.82
CA ILE A 156 8.16 14.83 -3.62
C ILE A 156 6.68 14.87 -3.24
N ASN A 157 5.79 15.05 -4.22
CA ASN A 157 4.33 15.04 -3.99
C ASN A 157 3.84 13.68 -3.47
N MET A 158 4.46 12.57 -3.89
CA MET A 158 4.14 11.24 -3.35
C MET A 158 4.60 11.11 -1.91
N LEU A 159 5.83 11.52 -1.62
CA LEU A 159 6.47 11.39 -0.31
C LEU A 159 5.71 12.19 0.76
N ILE A 160 5.29 13.41 0.44
CA ILE A 160 4.64 14.34 1.37
C ILE A 160 3.14 14.05 1.53
N ALA A 161 2.41 13.86 0.42
CA ALA A 161 0.96 13.71 0.47
C ALA A 161 0.51 12.38 1.11
N MET A 162 1.29 11.31 0.93
CA MET A 162 1.04 10.03 1.60
C MET A 162 1.37 10.12 3.09
N MET A 163 2.62 10.45 3.45
CA MET A 163 3.02 10.40 4.86
C MET A 163 2.19 11.35 5.73
N GLY A 164 1.82 12.54 5.23
CA GLY A 164 1.01 13.51 5.99
C GLY A 164 -0.40 13.03 6.31
N ASN A 165 -1.17 12.60 5.29
CA ASN A 165 -2.58 12.25 5.46
C ASN A 165 -2.81 10.90 6.13
N THR A 166 -1.97 9.89 5.87
CA THR A 166 -2.11 8.60 6.54
C THR A 166 -1.54 8.63 7.95
N TYR A 167 -0.46 9.38 8.24
CA TYR A 167 0.05 9.49 9.62
C TYR A 167 -0.96 10.15 10.56
N GLN A 168 -1.57 11.27 10.14
CA GLN A 168 -2.61 11.94 10.93
C GLN A 168 -3.84 11.06 11.16
N LYS A 169 -4.30 10.36 10.12
CA LYS A 169 -5.45 9.44 10.23
C LYS A 169 -5.15 8.19 11.07
N ILE A 170 -3.87 7.82 11.20
CA ILE A 170 -3.44 6.62 11.92
C ILE A 170 -3.06 6.91 13.37
N ALA A 171 -2.56 8.12 13.68
CA ALA A 171 -2.35 8.58 15.05
C ALA A 171 -3.67 8.56 15.87
N GLU A 172 -4.81 8.80 15.23
CA GLU A 172 -6.15 8.65 15.84
C GLU A 172 -6.60 7.18 16.04
N THR A 173 -5.85 6.18 15.55
CA THR A 173 -6.26 4.77 15.49
C THR A 173 -5.52 3.80 16.42
N ARG A 174 -5.17 4.22 17.65
CA ARG A 174 -4.75 3.27 18.71
C ARG A 174 -5.74 2.10 18.87
N ASN A 175 -7.02 2.35 18.59
CA ASN A 175 -8.11 1.36 18.63
C ASN A 175 -8.20 0.45 17.38
N GLU A 176 -7.67 0.87 16.22
CA GLU A 176 -7.75 0.04 15.01
C GLU A 176 -6.80 -1.15 15.06
N TRP A 177 -5.61 -0.96 15.66
CA TRP A 177 -4.73 -2.09 15.97
C TRP A 177 -5.41 -3.10 16.89
N GLN A 178 -6.09 -2.65 17.96
CA GLN A 178 -6.83 -3.55 18.86
C GLN A 178 -7.94 -4.30 18.12
N ARG A 179 -8.70 -3.62 17.25
CA ARG A 179 -9.71 -4.26 16.38
C ARG A 179 -9.07 -5.33 15.49
N GLN A 180 -7.90 -5.03 14.92
CA GLN A 180 -7.21 -5.95 14.03
C GLN A 180 -6.61 -7.15 14.76
N TRP A 181 -6.10 -6.95 15.97
CA TRP A 181 -5.64 -8.00 16.86
C TRP A 181 -6.81 -8.90 17.28
N ALA A 182 -7.93 -8.31 17.72
CA ALA A 182 -9.14 -9.07 18.08
C ALA A 182 -9.66 -9.91 16.90
N ARG A 183 -9.61 -9.38 15.67
CA ARG A 183 -9.97 -10.15 14.48
C ARG A 183 -9.05 -11.34 14.24
N ILE A 184 -7.73 -11.18 14.42
CA ILE A 184 -6.77 -12.29 14.31
C ILE A 184 -7.07 -13.35 15.36
N VAL A 185 -7.28 -12.95 16.62
CA VAL A 185 -7.61 -13.86 17.72
C VAL A 185 -8.87 -14.68 17.39
N LEU A 186 -9.94 -14.05 16.90
CA LEU A 186 -11.17 -14.75 16.51
C LEU A 186 -10.97 -15.73 15.35
N VAL A 187 -10.11 -15.42 14.38
CA VAL A 187 -9.79 -16.31 13.27
C VAL A 187 -8.99 -17.52 13.77
N VAL A 188 -8.01 -17.29 14.64
CA VAL A 188 -7.23 -18.37 15.28
C VAL A 188 -8.13 -19.24 16.14
N GLU A 189 -9.01 -18.65 16.95
CA GLU A 189 -9.97 -19.39 17.79
C GLU A 189 -10.89 -20.27 16.95
N ARG A 190 -11.34 -19.78 15.77
CA ARG A 190 -12.14 -20.58 14.82
C ARG A 190 -11.37 -21.77 14.25
N GLY A 191 -10.06 -21.67 14.11
CA GLY A 191 -9.19 -22.76 13.65
C GLY A 191 -8.94 -23.85 14.70
N VAL A 192 -9.21 -23.56 15.98
CA VAL A 192 -9.12 -24.54 17.08
C VAL A 192 -10.34 -25.47 17.08
N SER A 193 -10.13 -26.75 17.38
CA SER A 193 -11.18 -27.76 17.45
C SER A 193 -12.30 -27.35 18.44
N PRO A 194 -13.57 -27.72 18.20
CA PRO A 194 -14.68 -27.36 19.09
C PRO A 194 -14.49 -27.87 20.53
N SER A 195 -13.89 -29.04 20.70
CA SER A 195 -13.59 -29.64 22.01
C SER A 195 -12.57 -28.84 22.81
N ASP A 196 -11.47 -28.42 22.16
CA ASP A 196 -10.43 -27.63 22.83
C ASP A 196 -10.94 -26.22 23.16
N ARG A 197 -11.74 -25.62 22.27
CA ARG A 197 -12.37 -24.33 22.53
C ARG A 197 -13.31 -24.38 23.73
N LEU A 198 -14.11 -25.43 23.87
CA LEU A 198 -14.97 -25.65 25.03
C LEU A 198 -14.15 -25.82 26.31
N LYS A 199 -13.04 -26.56 26.26
CA LYS A 199 -12.12 -26.71 27.39
C LYS A 199 -11.56 -25.36 27.83
N GLN A 200 -11.13 -24.52 26.90
CA GLN A 200 -10.64 -23.16 27.21
C GLN A 200 -11.76 -22.27 27.77
N LEU A 201 -12.98 -22.32 27.20
CA LEU A 201 -14.15 -21.63 27.74
C LEU A 201 -14.41 -22.01 29.20
N MET A 202 -14.26 -23.27 29.57
CA MET A 202 -14.45 -23.72 30.94
C MET A 202 -13.41 -23.17 31.92
N VAL A 203 -12.21 -22.80 31.45
CA VAL A 203 -11.12 -22.26 32.28
C VAL A 203 -11.37 -20.80 32.65
N TYR A 204 -11.80 -19.97 31.70
CA TYR A 204 -12.00 -18.53 31.94
C TYR A 204 -13.43 -18.14 32.33
N SER A 205 -14.42 -19.03 32.21
CA SER A 205 -15.81 -18.76 32.59
C SER A 205 -16.16 -19.33 33.96
N GLN A 206 -16.91 -18.56 34.75
CA GLN A 206 -17.41 -18.97 36.06
C GLN A 206 -18.91 -19.31 36.00
N PRO A 207 -19.38 -20.35 36.72
CA PRO A 207 -20.80 -20.64 36.83
C PRO A 207 -21.52 -19.57 37.65
N MET A 208 -22.62 -19.06 37.13
CA MET A 208 -23.55 -18.17 37.83
C MET A 208 -24.57 -19.00 38.62
N SER A 209 -25.30 -18.36 39.54
CA SER A 209 -26.39 -18.99 40.29
C SER A 209 -27.52 -19.55 39.41
N ASP A 210 -27.70 -19.01 38.20
CA ASP A 210 -28.66 -19.46 37.18
C ASP A 210 -28.14 -20.67 36.36
N GLY A 211 -27.00 -21.26 36.75
CA GLY A 211 -26.37 -22.39 36.04
C GLY A 211 -25.67 -22.02 34.72
N ARG A 212 -25.95 -20.84 34.15
CA ARG A 212 -25.22 -20.28 33.01
C ARG A 212 -23.80 -19.91 33.42
N ARG A 213 -22.84 -20.08 32.51
CA ARG A 213 -21.46 -19.63 32.71
C ARG A 213 -21.25 -18.24 32.11
N ALA A 214 -20.51 -17.39 32.82
CA ALA A 214 -20.17 -16.04 32.37
C ALA A 214 -18.69 -15.73 32.63
N LEU A 215 -18.10 -14.90 31.77
CA LEU A 215 -16.76 -14.35 31.99
C LEU A 215 -16.87 -13.18 32.97
N VAL A 216 -16.23 -13.30 34.13
CA VAL A 216 -16.19 -12.24 35.15
C VAL A 216 -14.84 -11.52 35.05
N LEU A 217 -14.86 -10.25 34.69
CA LEU A 217 -13.66 -9.41 34.61
C LEU A 217 -13.67 -8.40 35.75
N ARG A 218 -12.60 -8.35 36.55
CA ARG A 218 -12.31 -7.20 37.42
C ARG A 218 -11.42 -6.24 36.63
N LEU A 219 -11.95 -5.08 36.26
CA LEU A 219 -11.15 -4.02 35.66
C LEU A 219 -10.36 -3.29 36.77
N ASN A 220 -9.05 -3.49 36.79
CA ASN A 220 -8.14 -2.58 37.47
C ASN A 220 -7.82 -1.43 36.50
N GLN A 221 -8.56 -0.32 36.62
CA GLN A 221 -8.26 0.91 35.90
C GLN A 221 -7.29 1.76 36.70
N SER A 222 -6.26 2.30 36.04
CA SER A 222 -5.44 3.37 36.62
C SER A 222 -6.31 4.62 36.83
N ASP A 223 -5.86 5.55 37.68
CA ASP A 223 -6.64 6.76 37.92
C ASP A 223 -6.72 7.66 36.67
N GLU A 224 -5.68 7.66 35.82
CA GLU A 224 -5.72 8.28 34.47
C GLU A 224 -6.81 7.64 33.59
N ASP A 225 -6.90 6.31 33.52
CA ASP A 225 -7.92 5.63 32.70
C ASP A 225 -9.35 5.97 33.16
N LYS A 226 -9.55 6.22 34.47
CA LYS A 226 -10.85 6.62 35.03
C LYS A 226 -11.20 8.06 34.63
N GLU A 227 -10.22 8.95 34.60
CA GLU A 227 -10.40 10.33 34.16
C GLU A 227 -10.73 10.40 32.66
N GLU A 228 -9.97 9.70 31.81
CA GLU A 228 -10.28 9.59 30.38
C GLU A 228 -11.71 9.05 30.15
N MET A 229 -12.11 8.00 30.89
CA MET A 229 -13.45 7.44 30.77
C MET A 229 -14.55 8.44 31.17
N LYS A 230 -14.31 9.27 32.20
CA LYS A 230 -15.24 10.34 32.60
C LYS A 230 -15.35 11.40 31.51
N GLU A 231 -14.23 11.83 30.93
CA GLU A 231 -14.23 12.80 29.83
C GLU A 231 -15.01 12.30 28.61
N ILE A 232 -14.78 11.04 28.21
CA ILE A 232 -15.52 10.40 27.11
C ILE A 232 -17.03 10.36 27.41
N LEU A 233 -17.42 10.00 28.62
CA LEU A 233 -18.81 10.01 29.07
C LEU A 233 -19.43 11.42 29.01
N GLU A 234 -18.67 12.45 29.37
CA GLU A 234 -19.13 13.84 29.28
C GLU A 234 -19.26 14.34 27.85
N ILE A 235 -18.32 13.99 26.98
CA ILE A 235 -18.38 14.29 25.54
C ILE A 235 -19.63 13.63 24.95
N LYS A 236 -19.89 12.36 25.27
CA LYS A 236 -21.09 11.64 24.81
C LYS A 236 -22.38 12.31 25.29
N ARG A 237 -22.47 12.68 26.58
CA ARG A 237 -23.63 13.44 27.11
C ARG A 237 -23.81 14.79 26.43
N ARG A 238 -22.73 15.50 26.11
CA ARG A 238 -22.81 16.77 25.35
C ARG A 238 -23.34 16.52 23.95
N HIS A 239 -22.81 15.52 23.25
CA HIS A 239 -23.27 15.15 21.91
C HIS A 239 -24.77 14.80 21.89
N GLU A 240 -25.22 13.95 22.82
CA GLU A 240 -26.65 13.59 22.95
C GLU A 240 -27.54 14.81 23.20
N ARG A 241 -27.10 15.76 24.04
CA ARG A 241 -27.81 17.04 24.27
C ARG A 241 -27.91 17.87 22.98
N TYR A 242 -26.83 17.98 22.21
CA TYR A 242 -26.84 18.72 20.94
C TYR A 242 -27.75 18.04 19.90
N VAL A 243 -27.72 16.71 19.81
CA VAL A 243 -28.61 15.94 18.93
C VAL A 243 -30.07 16.14 19.31
N LYS A 244 -30.39 16.12 20.61
CA LYS A 244 -31.76 16.35 21.10
C LYS A 244 -32.25 17.76 20.74
N LYS A 245 -31.45 18.79 21.00
CA LYS A 245 -31.78 20.18 20.63
C LYS A 245 -32.00 20.35 19.11
N ARG A 246 -31.20 19.67 18.28
CA ARG A 246 -31.39 19.69 16.82
C ARG A 246 -32.70 19.02 16.41
N LYS A 247 -33.07 17.89 17.02
CA LYS A 247 -34.36 17.23 16.77
C LYS A 247 -35.55 18.11 17.17
N GLU A 248 -35.48 18.74 18.35
CA GLU A 248 -36.52 19.66 18.84
C GLU A 248 -36.72 20.85 17.89
N LYS A 249 -35.64 21.47 17.39
CA LYS A 249 -35.73 22.53 16.36
C LYS A 249 -36.40 22.05 15.07
N LEU A 250 -36.02 20.88 14.57
CA LEU A 250 -36.61 20.28 13.37
C LEU A 250 -38.10 19.97 13.53
N GLU A 251 -38.52 19.55 14.73
CA GLU A 251 -39.94 19.32 15.04
C GLU A 251 -40.73 20.63 15.12
N LEU A 252 -40.14 21.69 15.69
CA LEU A 252 -40.71 23.04 15.70
C LEU A 252 -40.89 23.58 14.27
N GLU A 253 -39.86 23.51 13.42
CA GLU A 253 -39.94 23.94 12.03
C GLU A 253 -40.99 23.15 11.23
N LYS A 254 -41.15 21.84 11.50
CA LYS A 254 -42.22 21.03 10.90
C LYS A 254 -43.61 21.46 11.37
N LYS A 255 -43.77 21.79 12.66
CA LYS A 255 -45.04 22.30 13.20
C LYS A 255 -45.41 23.65 12.62
N GLU A 256 -44.44 24.56 12.48
CA GLU A 256 -44.64 25.87 11.83
C GLU A 256 -45.03 25.72 10.36
N LYS A 257 -44.33 24.87 9.59
CA LYS A 257 -44.69 24.58 8.19
C LYS A 257 -46.08 23.94 8.03
N ASN A 258 -46.51 23.14 9.00
CA ASN A 258 -47.86 22.55 8.99
C ASN A 258 -48.95 23.56 9.41
N CYS A 259 -48.64 24.54 10.27
CA CYS A 259 -49.56 25.64 10.58
C CYS A 259 -49.73 26.59 9.39
N LEU A 260 -48.67 26.85 8.61
CA LEU A 260 -48.71 27.71 7.42
C LEU A 260 -49.45 27.08 6.21
N LYS A 261 -49.80 25.79 6.26
CA LYS A 261 -50.52 25.06 5.21
C LYS A 261 -52.02 24.90 5.48
N LYS A 262 -52.52 25.37 6.62
CA LYS A 262 -53.96 25.44 6.95
C LYS A 262 -54.45 26.86 6.80
#